data_AF-A0A2G5SEL1-F1
#
_entry.id   AF-A0A2G5SEL1-F1
#
_cell.length_a   1.000
_cell.length_b   1.000
_cell.length_c   1.000
_cell.angle_alpha   90.00
_cell.angle_beta   90.00
_cell.angle_gamma   90.00
#
_symmetry.space_group_name_H-M   'P 1'
#
loop_
_entity.id
_entity.type
_entity.pdbx_description
1 polymer ?
#
loop_
_entity_poly.entity_id
_entity_poly.type
_entity_poly.pdbx_seq_one_letter_code
_entity_poly.pdbx_strand_id
1 'polypeptide(L)'
;MTCTVNNDIDLSWKMVQKQFPATQNLKTSDQSALLRNFMLKLWQIEPILDNIFNAEKYMNMDEEGFENLIVPFYEGAFLEGQKMSRGEIMRIFQPFWEFYYLKMVMPIVELDLEKAELMSIIWLLFFDNCYTNISPECQEMCRNIKKVILRELKNYQMDRDFDQMRFLDTVETLEIIDKGEKKFLEEMMICEMNHVRIHDDFKAILEENRS
;
A
#
# COMPACT_ATOMS: atom_id res chain seq x y z
N MET A 1 9.18 20.70 1.55
CA MET A 1 7.81 20.15 1.48
C MET A 1 7.72 19.24 2.68
N THR A 2 7.02 19.63 3.75
CA THR A 2 6.82 18.74 4.89
C THR A 2 6.00 17.55 4.39
N CYS A 3 6.53 16.35 4.57
CA CYS A 3 5.91 15.13 4.08
C CYS A 3 4.54 14.94 4.73
N THR A 4 3.50 14.63 3.95
CA THR A 4 2.16 14.25 4.46
C THR A 4 2.20 13.01 5.35
N VAL A 5 3.28 12.22 5.25
CA VAL A 5 3.52 10.99 6.02
C VAL A 5 3.31 11.14 7.51
N ASN A 6 3.75 12.22 8.14
CA ASN A 6 3.53 12.40 9.59
C ASN A 6 2.04 12.60 9.92
N ASN A 7 1.29 13.29 9.06
CA ASN A 7 -0.17 13.41 9.21
C ASN A 7 -0.85 12.06 8.96
N ASP A 8 -0.40 11.29 7.97
CA ASP A 8 -0.96 9.98 7.64
C ASP A 8 -0.74 8.97 8.77
N ILE A 9 0.45 8.99 9.40
CA ILE A 9 0.77 8.21 10.60
C ILE A 9 -0.18 8.58 11.75
N ASP A 10 -0.33 9.89 12.04
CA ASP A 10 -1.18 10.37 13.13
C ASP A 10 -2.66 10.02 12.92
N LEU A 11 -3.17 10.18 11.70
CA LEU A 11 -4.54 9.84 11.34
C LEU A 11 -4.79 8.33 11.39
N SER A 12 -3.88 7.54 10.84
CA SER A 12 -3.93 6.08 10.88
C SER A 12 -3.99 5.58 12.33
N TRP A 13 -3.14 6.11 13.20
CA TRP A 13 -3.13 5.70 14.60
C TRP A 13 -4.42 6.07 15.34
N LYS A 14 -4.95 7.28 15.12
CA LYS A 14 -6.23 7.70 15.71
C LYS A 14 -7.37 6.79 15.31
N MET A 15 -7.39 6.34 14.05
CA MET A 15 -8.39 5.39 13.57
C MET A 15 -8.22 4.02 14.24
N VAL A 16 -6.99 3.52 14.34
CA VAL A 16 -6.67 2.24 15.00
C VAL A 16 -7.12 2.23 16.46
N GLN A 17 -6.77 3.27 17.24
CA GLN A 17 -7.16 3.35 18.66
C GLN A 17 -8.67 3.41 18.86
N LYS A 18 -9.39 4.06 17.94
CA LYS A 18 -10.85 4.16 17.98
C LYS A 18 -11.51 2.82 17.68
N GLN A 19 -11.01 2.10 16.68
CA GLN A 19 -11.63 0.87 16.18
C GLN A 19 -11.20 -0.38 16.97
N PHE A 20 -9.98 -0.39 17.50
CA PHE A 20 -9.39 -1.54 18.19
C PHE A 20 -8.88 -1.14 19.59
N PRO A 21 -9.75 -1.08 20.61
CA PRO A 21 -9.37 -0.67 21.97
C PRO A 21 -8.22 -1.46 22.60
N ALA A 22 -8.01 -2.71 22.17
CA ALA A 22 -6.88 -3.55 22.60
C ALA A 22 -5.51 -2.89 22.35
N THR A 23 -5.42 -1.98 21.37
CA THR A 23 -4.19 -1.26 21.01
C THR A 23 -3.79 -0.16 21.99
N GLN A 24 -4.68 0.25 22.90
CA GLN A 24 -4.41 1.35 23.85
C GLN A 24 -3.28 1.04 24.83
N ASN A 25 -3.04 -0.25 25.10
CA ASN A 25 -2.01 -0.70 26.04
C ASN A 25 -0.69 -1.08 25.36
N LEU A 26 -0.54 -0.83 24.06
CA LEU A 26 0.69 -1.14 23.35
C LEU A 26 1.84 -0.26 23.84
N LYS A 27 3.03 -0.86 23.90
CA LYS A 27 4.27 -0.11 24.10
C LYS A 27 4.44 0.87 22.94
N THR A 28 4.95 2.06 23.21
CA THR A 28 5.24 3.06 22.17
C THR A 28 6.13 2.51 21.06
N SER A 29 7.06 1.61 21.37
CA SER A 29 7.91 0.93 20.39
C SER A 29 7.10 0.07 19.41
N ASP A 30 6.15 -0.73 19.92
CA ASP A 30 5.31 -1.61 19.10
C ASP A 30 4.33 -0.81 18.24
N GLN A 31 3.72 0.23 18.82
CA GLN A 31 2.90 1.18 18.07
C GLN A 31 3.69 1.77 16.89
N SER A 32 4.90 2.25 17.17
CA SER A 32 5.70 2.92 16.15
C SER A 32 6.15 1.93 15.07
N ALA A 33 6.49 0.69 15.43
CA ALA A 33 6.82 -0.36 14.48
C ALA A 33 5.63 -0.75 13.59
N LEU A 34 4.44 -0.96 14.16
CA LEU A 34 3.23 -1.25 13.38
C LEU A 34 2.91 -0.15 12.37
N LEU A 35 2.96 1.12 12.81
CA LEU A 35 2.70 2.27 11.93
C LEU A 35 3.72 2.34 10.80
N ARG A 36 5.02 2.23 11.11
CA ARG A 36 6.09 2.31 10.09
C ARG A 36 5.99 1.20 9.05
N ASN A 37 5.77 -0.04 9.48
CA ASN A 37 5.62 -1.16 8.56
C ASN A 37 4.35 -0.99 7.70
N PHE A 38 3.26 -0.48 8.30
CA PHE A 38 2.01 -0.23 7.57
C PHE A 38 2.11 0.93 6.57
N MET A 39 2.95 1.95 6.82
CA MET A 39 3.05 3.10 5.90
C MET A 39 3.41 2.70 4.47
N LEU A 40 4.31 1.74 4.31
CA LEU A 40 4.71 1.25 2.99
C LEU A 40 3.53 0.59 2.26
N LYS A 41 2.75 -0.22 2.98
CA LYS A 41 1.48 -0.79 2.49
C LYS A 41 0.46 0.28 2.16
N LEU A 42 0.32 1.29 3.02
CA LEU A 42 -0.64 2.37 2.85
C LEU A 42 -0.37 3.13 1.53
N TRP A 43 0.88 3.39 1.18
CA TRP A 43 1.23 4.00 -0.11
C TRP A 43 0.89 3.12 -1.31
N GLN A 44 0.80 1.80 -1.15
CA GLN A 44 0.29 0.91 -2.21
C GLN A 44 -1.24 0.91 -2.28
N ILE A 45 -1.92 1.06 -1.14
CA ILE A 45 -3.38 1.06 -1.03
C ILE A 45 -3.99 2.37 -1.53
N GLU A 46 -3.37 3.52 -1.25
CA GLU A 46 -3.94 4.82 -1.59
C GLU A 46 -4.32 4.94 -3.08
N PRO A 47 -3.45 4.58 -4.05
CA PRO A 47 -3.83 4.67 -5.44
C PRO A 47 -4.76 3.53 -5.88
N ILE A 48 -4.79 2.38 -5.20
CA ILE A 48 -5.86 1.38 -5.40
C ILE A 48 -7.22 2.00 -5.07
N LEU A 49 -7.32 2.70 -3.93
CA LEU A 49 -8.55 3.38 -3.54
C LEU A 49 -8.92 4.48 -4.56
N ASP A 50 -7.96 5.30 -5.01
CA ASP A 50 -8.20 6.30 -6.06
C ASP A 50 -8.73 5.66 -7.35
N ASN A 51 -8.15 4.53 -7.75
CA ASN A 51 -8.56 3.81 -8.95
C ASN A 51 -9.93 3.13 -8.80
N ILE A 52 -10.28 2.59 -7.63
CA ILE A 52 -11.63 2.07 -7.38
C ILE A 52 -12.69 3.17 -7.60
N PHE A 53 -12.39 4.41 -7.20
CA PHE A 53 -13.31 5.54 -7.40
C PHE A 53 -13.22 6.18 -8.80
N ASN A 54 -12.18 5.87 -9.58
CA ASN A 54 -11.91 6.47 -10.90
C ASN A 54 -11.59 5.43 -12.00
N ALA A 55 -12.11 4.20 -11.88
CA ALA A 55 -11.64 3.04 -12.63
C ALA A 55 -11.72 3.21 -14.16
N GLU A 56 -12.79 3.86 -14.64
CA GLU A 56 -13.00 4.12 -16.07
C GLU A 56 -11.90 4.99 -16.69
N LYS A 57 -11.30 5.92 -15.92
CA LYS A 57 -10.24 6.80 -16.40
C LYS A 57 -8.99 6.00 -16.75
N TYR A 58 -8.62 5.05 -15.89
CA TYR A 58 -7.39 4.28 -16.01
C TYR A 58 -7.55 3.08 -16.94
N MET A 59 -8.73 2.44 -16.97
CA MET A 59 -9.02 1.34 -17.90
C MET A 59 -8.95 1.77 -19.37
N ASN A 60 -9.32 3.01 -19.68
CA ASN A 60 -9.35 3.53 -21.05
C ASN A 60 -8.10 4.34 -21.42
N MET A 61 -7.04 4.28 -20.60
CA MET A 61 -5.82 5.06 -20.83
C MET A 61 -5.00 4.46 -21.97
N ASP A 62 -4.67 5.27 -22.97
CA ASP A 62 -3.79 4.91 -24.06
C ASP A 62 -2.31 5.18 -23.70
N GLU A 63 -1.40 4.83 -24.61
CA GLU A 63 0.04 4.99 -24.43
C GLU A 63 0.43 6.46 -24.17
N GLU A 64 -0.22 7.41 -24.84
CA GLU A 64 -0.01 8.84 -24.63
C GLU A 64 -0.48 9.27 -23.24
N GLY A 65 -1.63 8.76 -22.77
CA GLY A 65 -2.12 8.95 -21.41
C GLY A 65 -1.15 8.44 -20.35
N PHE A 66 -0.56 7.26 -20.56
CA PHE A 66 0.46 6.71 -19.67
C PHE A 66 1.73 7.57 -19.65
N GLU A 67 2.22 8.01 -20.81
CA GLU A 67 3.38 8.90 -20.89
C GLU A 67 3.13 10.21 -20.14
N ASN A 68 1.91 10.76 -20.28
CA ASN A 68 1.49 12.00 -19.60
C ASN A 68 1.30 11.85 -18.08
N LEU A 69 1.25 10.63 -17.55
CA LEU A 69 1.34 10.37 -16.10
C LEU A 69 2.79 10.17 -15.65
N ILE A 70 3.52 9.28 -16.33
CA ILE A 70 4.83 8.81 -15.91
C ILE A 70 5.87 9.91 -16.03
N VAL A 71 5.94 10.59 -17.18
CA VAL A 71 7.01 11.55 -17.44
C VAL A 71 6.98 12.74 -16.47
N PRO A 72 5.84 13.43 -16.25
CA PRO A 72 5.78 14.54 -15.30
C PRO A 72 6.07 14.13 -13.85
N PHE A 73 5.77 12.88 -13.48
CA PHE A 73 6.06 12.36 -12.15
C PHE A 73 7.56 12.40 -11.83
N TYR A 74 8.42 12.03 -12.79
CA TYR A 74 9.87 12.00 -12.57
C TYR A 74 10.60 13.28 -12.96
N GLU A 75 10.14 14.03 -13.98
CA GLU A 75 10.85 15.22 -14.49
C GLU A 75 11.14 16.26 -13.40
N GLY A 76 10.25 16.40 -12.41
CA GLY A 76 10.41 17.30 -11.28
C GLY A 76 11.29 16.77 -10.14
N ALA A 77 11.68 15.50 -10.18
CA ALA A 77 12.36 14.81 -9.10
C ALA A 77 13.88 14.66 -9.32
N PHE A 78 14.41 14.94 -10.50
CA PHE A 78 15.85 14.82 -10.76
C PHE A 78 16.69 15.89 -10.05
N LEU A 79 17.90 15.51 -9.65
CA LEU A 79 18.93 16.47 -9.26
C LEU A 79 19.36 17.34 -10.45
N GLU A 80 19.80 18.57 -10.16
CA GLU A 80 20.22 19.52 -11.18
C GLU A 80 21.37 18.93 -12.03
N GLY A 81 21.22 18.99 -13.35
CA GLY A 81 22.20 18.42 -14.30
C GLY A 81 22.12 16.91 -14.53
N GLN A 82 21.21 16.19 -13.84
CA GLN A 82 21.06 14.73 -13.96
C GLN A 82 19.71 14.30 -14.52
N LYS A 83 19.03 15.20 -15.25
CA LYS A 83 17.73 14.93 -15.87
C LYS A 83 17.86 13.88 -16.96
N MET A 84 16.96 12.90 -16.94
CA MET A 84 16.79 11.94 -18.03
C MET A 84 15.89 12.51 -19.13
N SER A 85 16.08 12.05 -20.36
CA SER A 85 15.14 12.32 -21.45
C SER A 85 13.81 11.59 -21.23
N ARG A 86 12.73 12.08 -21.85
CA ARG A 86 11.40 11.44 -21.81
C ARG A 86 11.46 9.96 -22.20
N GLY A 87 12.17 9.63 -23.28
CA GLY A 87 12.32 8.26 -23.75
C GLY A 87 13.09 7.35 -22.77
N GLU A 88 14.06 7.89 -22.04
CA GLU A 88 14.75 7.15 -20.98
C GLU A 88 13.86 6.93 -19.77
N ILE A 89 13.08 7.94 -19.36
CA ILE A 89 12.09 7.82 -18.28
C ILE A 89 11.10 6.70 -18.62
N MET A 90 10.51 6.72 -19.81
CA MET A 90 9.56 5.68 -20.23
C MET A 90 10.23 4.30 -20.25
N ARG A 91 11.40 4.16 -20.88
CA ARG A 91 12.11 2.88 -20.96
C ARG A 91 12.42 2.27 -19.58
N ILE A 92 12.72 3.09 -18.58
CA ILE A 92 13.11 2.63 -17.25
C ILE A 92 11.90 2.41 -16.34
N PHE A 93 10.95 3.36 -16.33
CA PHE A 93 9.90 3.38 -15.32
C PHE A 93 8.56 2.80 -15.79
N GLN A 94 8.24 2.87 -17.08
CA GLN A 94 6.98 2.32 -17.62
C GLN A 94 6.70 0.88 -17.17
N PRO A 95 7.68 -0.06 -17.14
CA PRO A 95 7.40 -1.42 -16.67
C PRO A 95 6.90 -1.51 -15.22
N PHE A 96 7.35 -0.61 -14.34
CA PHE A 96 6.88 -0.56 -12.95
C PHE A 96 5.44 -0.06 -12.87
N TRP A 97 5.11 0.98 -13.65
CA TRP A 97 3.76 1.52 -13.73
C TRP A 97 2.78 0.54 -14.39
N GLU A 98 3.18 -0.15 -15.46
CA GLU A 98 2.38 -1.21 -16.08
C GLU A 98 2.13 -2.36 -15.10
N PHE A 99 3.15 -2.79 -14.36
CA PHE A 99 2.97 -3.79 -13.31
C PHE A 99 1.98 -3.29 -12.25
N TYR A 100 2.17 -2.07 -11.77
CA TYR A 100 1.33 -1.46 -10.74
C TYR A 100 -0.15 -1.45 -11.18
N TYR A 101 -0.46 -0.92 -12.35
CA TYR A 101 -1.84 -0.84 -12.81
C TYR A 101 -2.41 -2.20 -13.23
N LEU A 102 -1.72 -2.94 -14.08
CA LEU A 102 -2.28 -4.14 -14.72
C LEU A 102 -2.19 -5.39 -13.85
N LYS A 103 -1.24 -5.46 -12.92
CA LYS A 103 -0.98 -6.64 -12.08
C LYS A 103 -1.34 -6.45 -10.62
N MET A 104 -1.56 -5.21 -10.17
CA MET A 104 -1.96 -4.93 -8.80
C MET A 104 -3.33 -4.25 -8.71
N VAL A 105 -3.48 -3.07 -9.30
CA VAL A 105 -4.72 -2.27 -9.19
C VAL A 105 -5.90 -2.95 -9.88
N MET A 106 -5.77 -3.26 -11.17
CA MET A 106 -6.87 -3.80 -11.98
C MET A 106 -7.48 -5.08 -11.39
N PRO A 107 -6.69 -6.10 -11.00
CA PRO A 107 -7.25 -7.30 -10.37
C PRO A 107 -8.07 -7.02 -9.10
N ILE A 108 -7.68 -6.01 -8.30
CA ILE A 108 -8.41 -5.65 -7.08
C ILE A 108 -9.67 -4.85 -7.40
N VAL A 109 -9.60 -3.95 -8.38
CA VAL A 109 -10.75 -3.16 -8.86
C VAL A 109 -11.82 -4.07 -9.48
N GLU A 110 -11.42 -5.07 -10.27
CA GLU A 110 -12.32 -6.03 -10.91
C GLU A 110 -13.08 -6.91 -9.92
N LEU A 111 -12.58 -7.05 -8.68
CA LEU A 111 -13.33 -7.71 -7.61
C LEU A 111 -14.54 -6.89 -7.16
N ASP A 112 -14.63 -5.59 -7.46
CA ASP A 112 -15.76 -4.75 -7.03
C ASP A 112 -16.02 -4.90 -5.51
N LEU A 113 -14.97 -4.72 -4.72
CA LEU A 113 -15.01 -4.89 -3.27
C LEU A 113 -15.87 -3.81 -2.60
N GLU A 114 -16.78 -4.23 -1.73
CA GLU A 114 -17.55 -3.31 -0.92
C GLU A 114 -16.64 -2.62 0.11
N LYS A 115 -17.07 -1.44 0.59
CA LYS A 115 -16.29 -0.65 1.56
C LYS A 115 -15.88 -1.44 2.80
N ALA A 116 -16.73 -2.35 3.27
CA ALA A 116 -16.41 -3.20 4.42
C ALA A 116 -15.26 -4.17 4.11
N GLU A 117 -15.25 -4.76 2.91
CA GLU A 117 -14.21 -5.68 2.46
C GLU A 117 -12.86 -4.94 2.28
N LEU A 118 -12.89 -3.74 1.69
CA LEU A 118 -11.72 -2.86 1.59
C LEU A 118 -11.15 -2.49 2.96
N MET A 119 -12.03 -2.14 3.92
CA MET A 119 -11.59 -1.85 5.29
C MET A 119 -11.00 -3.09 5.98
N SER A 120 -11.56 -4.28 5.74
CA SER A 120 -10.98 -5.53 6.23
C SER A 120 -9.58 -5.76 5.69
N ILE A 121 -9.34 -5.53 4.38
CA ILE A 121 -8.00 -5.63 3.78
C ILE A 121 -7.02 -4.66 4.45
N ILE A 122 -7.40 -3.38 4.60
CA ILE A 122 -6.58 -2.36 5.27
C ILE A 122 -6.19 -2.81 6.68
N TRP A 123 -7.13 -3.34 7.46
CA TRP A 123 -6.84 -3.79 8.82
C TRP A 123 -6.03 -5.08 8.88
N LEU A 124 -6.21 -5.99 7.91
CA LEU A 124 -5.39 -7.19 7.81
C LEU A 124 -3.92 -6.87 7.49
N LEU A 125 -3.67 -5.82 6.71
CA LEU A 125 -2.32 -5.30 6.42
C LEU A 125 -1.72 -4.55 7.62
N PHE A 126 -2.53 -3.81 8.37
CA PHE A 126 -2.07 -3.11 9.57
C PHE A 126 -1.67 -4.10 10.68
N PHE A 127 -2.54 -5.06 11.00
CA PHE A 127 -2.32 -6.06 12.05
C PHE A 127 -1.59 -7.30 11.54
N ASP A 128 -0.49 -7.11 10.81
CA ASP A 128 0.39 -8.21 10.45
C ASP A 128 1.20 -8.66 11.68
N ASN A 129 1.05 -9.93 12.02
CA ASN A 129 1.73 -10.56 13.14
C ASN A 129 3.09 -11.15 12.75
N CYS A 130 3.52 -11.02 11.49
CA CYS A 130 4.78 -11.55 10.97
C CYS A 130 5.93 -10.54 10.99
N TYR A 131 5.67 -9.29 11.42
CA TYR A 131 6.73 -8.30 11.59
C TYR A 131 7.77 -8.76 12.62
N THR A 132 9.05 -8.64 12.26
CA THR A 132 10.20 -9.07 13.06
C THR A 132 10.58 -8.05 14.14
N ASN A 133 10.12 -6.80 14.00
CA ASN A 133 10.45 -5.65 14.85
C ASN A 133 9.34 -5.30 15.87
N ILE A 134 8.41 -6.22 16.15
CA ILE A 134 7.37 -6.08 17.18
C ILE A 134 7.52 -7.14 18.29
N SER A 135 7.07 -6.80 19.51
CA SER A 135 7.14 -7.71 20.66
C SER A 135 6.26 -8.95 20.50
N PRO A 136 6.57 -10.08 21.18
CA PRO A 136 5.72 -11.27 21.18
C PRO A 136 4.29 -10.99 21.66
N GLU A 137 4.12 -10.07 22.62
CA GLU A 137 2.80 -9.64 23.08
C GLU A 137 2.02 -8.91 21.98
N CYS A 138 2.70 -8.03 21.23
CA CYS A 138 2.12 -7.34 20.07
C CYS A 138 1.76 -8.34 18.94
N GLN A 139 2.61 -9.32 18.67
CA GLN A 139 2.33 -10.37 17.68
C GLN A 139 1.07 -11.17 18.05
N GLU A 140 0.92 -11.54 19.32
CA GLU A 140 -0.27 -12.26 19.81
C GLU A 140 -1.54 -11.40 19.70
N MET A 141 -1.44 -10.11 20.05
CA MET A 141 -2.54 -9.17 19.86
C MET A 141 -2.94 -9.08 18.38
N CYS A 142 -1.97 -8.89 17.47
CA CYS A 142 -2.23 -8.83 16.02
C CYS A 142 -2.88 -10.12 15.51
N ARG A 143 -2.40 -11.30 15.93
CA ARG A 143 -3.01 -12.60 15.59
C ARG A 143 -4.48 -12.66 16.01
N ASN A 144 -4.80 -12.21 17.21
CA ASN A 144 -6.16 -12.25 17.74
C ASN A 144 -7.09 -11.26 17.03
N ILE A 145 -6.61 -10.05 16.76
CA ILE A 145 -7.36 -9.05 15.97
C ILE A 145 -7.60 -9.57 14.55
N LYS A 146 -6.59 -10.14 13.89
CA LYS A 146 -6.68 -10.73 12.55
C LYS A 146 -7.76 -11.82 12.47
N LYS A 147 -7.83 -12.72 13.47
CA LYS A 147 -8.89 -13.74 13.54
C LYS A 147 -10.28 -13.12 13.63
N VAL A 148 -10.45 -12.04 14.39
CA VAL A 148 -11.72 -11.32 14.49
C VAL A 148 -12.07 -10.69 13.15
N ILE A 149 -11.15 -9.96 12.51
CA ILE A 149 -11.40 -9.32 11.21
C ILE A 149 -11.82 -10.35 10.16
N LEU A 150 -11.10 -11.48 10.04
CA LEU A 150 -11.43 -12.54 9.09
C LEU A 150 -12.81 -13.16 9.36
N ARG A 151 -13.17 -13.35 10.64
CA ARG A 151 -14.49 -13.86 11.01
C ARG A 151 -15.59 -12.87 10.65
N GLU A 152 -15.43 -11.59 10.99
CA GLU A 152 -16.43 -10.57 10.68
C GLU A 152 -16.57 -10.35 9.17
N LEU A 153 -15.47 -10.40 8.41
CA LEU A 153 -15.50 -10.36 6.94
C LEU A 153 -16.30 -11.52 6.36
N LYS A 154 -16.02 -12.74 6.83
CA LYS A 154 -16.74 -13.93 6.37
C LYS A 154 -18.23 -13.85 6.68
N ASN A 155 -18.59 -13.44 7.90
CA ASN A 155 -19.99 -13.26 8.30
C ASN A 155 -20.68 -12.18 7.44
N TYR A 156 -20.01 -11.04 7.23
CA TYR A 156 -20.51 -9.95 6.38
C TYR A 156 -20.86 -10.41 4.97
N GLN A 157 -19.98 -11.23 4.39
CA GLN A 157 -20.16 -11.76 3.03
C GLN A 157 -21.26 -12.83 2.97
N MET A 158 -21.33 -13.70 3.98
CA MET A 158 -22.38 -14.72 4.10
C MET A 158 -23.77 -14.10 4.27
N ASP A 159 -23.91 -13.07 5.11
CA ASP A 159 -25.19 -12.38 5.36
C ASP A 159 -25.74 -11.66 4.11
N ARG A 160 -24.92 -11.47 3.08
CA ARG A 160 -25.27 -10.84 1.80
C ARG A 160 -25.36 -11.82 0.64
N ASP A 161 -25.25 -13.12 0.91
CA ASP A 161 -25.30 -14.18 -0.10
C ASP A 161 -24.27 -14.01 -1.24
N PHE A 162 -23.07 -13.49 -0.93
CA PHE A 162 -21.98 -13.49 -1.90
C PHE A 162 -21.51 -14.91 -2.25
N ASP A 163 -20.81 -15.03 -3.39
CA ASP A 163 -20.22 -16.30 -3.81
C ASP A 163 -19.25 -16.89 -2.76
N GLN A 164 -19.16 -18.22 -2.70
CA GLN A 164 -18.33 -18.90 -1.71
C GLN A 164 -16.83 -18.58 -1.84
N MET A 165 -16.37 -18.26 -3.05
CA MET A 165 -14.98 -17.87 -3.31
C MET A 165 -14.69 -16.43 -2.91
N ARG A 166 -15.71 -15.59 -2.73
CA ARG A 166 -15.55 -14.17 -2.41
C ARG A 166 -14.62 -13.92 -1.22
N PHE A 167 -14.72 -14.75 -0.19
CA PHE A 167 -13.84 -14.66 0.97
C PHE A 167 -12.37 -14.91 0.61
N LEU A 168 -12.10 -15.94 -0.20
CA LEU A 168 -10.75 -16.26 -0.64
C LEU A 168 -10.22 -15.18 -1.57
N ASP A 169 -11.00 -14.78 -2.58
CA ASP A 169 -10.63 -13.72 -3.54
C ASP A 169 -10.28 -12.41 -2.81
N THR A 170 -11.06 -12.05 -1.78
CA THR A 170 -10.80 -10.87 -0.95
C THR A 170 -9.49 -11.00 -0.17
N VAL A 171 -9.21 -12.16 0.41
CA VAL A 171 -7.99 -12.38 1.20
C VAL A 171 -6.75 -12.49 0.31
N GLU A 172 -6.88 -13.02 -0.91
CA GLU A 172 -5.79 -13.11 -1.90
C GLU A 172 -5.28 -11.73 -2.34
N THR A 173 -6.10 -10.67 -2.22
CA THR A 173 -5.64 -9.29 -2.47
C THR A 173 -4.46 -8.89 -1.60
N LEU A 174 -4.32 -9.46 -0.39
CA LEU A 174 -3.17 -9.22 0.48
C LEU A 174 -1.86 -9.63 -0.21
N GLU A 175 -1.85 -10.76 -0.91
CA GLU A 175 -0.67 -11.23 -1.65
C GLU A 175 -0.37 -10.37 -2.88
N ILE A 176 -1.42 -9.84 -3.53
CA ILE A 176 -1.29 -8.91 -4.64
C ILE A 176 -0.60 -7.62 -4.16
N ILE A 177 -1.04 -7.07 -3.02
CA ILE A 177 -0.45 -5.89 -2.40
C ILE A 177 1.00 -6.16 -1.96
N ASP A 178 1.29 -7.35 -1.40
CA ASP A 178 2.66 -7.74 -1.05
C ASP A 178 3.59 -7.80 -2.27
N LYS A 179 3.11 -8.30 -3.41
CA LYS A 179 3.88 -8.30 -4.67
C LYS A 179 4.07 -6.88 -5.20
N GLY A 180 3.04 -6.03 -5.08
CA GLY A 180 3.10 -4.61 -5.39
C GLY A 180 4.19 -3.88 -4.61
N GLU A 181 4.22 -4.07 -3.29
CA GLU A 181 5.25 -3.50 -2.44
C GLU A 181 6.66 -3.90 -2.87
N LYS A 182 6.89 -5.18 -3.18
CA LYS A 182 8.22 -5.63 -3.65
C LYS A 182 8.64 -4.92 -4.93
N LYS A 183 7.71 -4.74 -5.88
CA LYS A 183 8.00 -3.99 -7.12
C LYS A 183 8.21 -2.50 -6.87
N PHE A 184 7.48 -1.91 -5.93
CA PHE A 184 7.72 -0.54 -5.52
C PHE A 184 9.11 -0.37 -4.89
N LEU A 185 9.55 -1.31 -4.03
CA LEU A 185 10.90 -1.28 -3.47
C LEU A 185 11.99 -1.39 -4.54
N GLU A 186 11.78 -2.23 -5.56
CA GLU A 186 12.67 -2.30 -6.73
C GLU A 186 12.70 -0.96 -7.49
N GLU A 187 11.54 -0.34 -7.71
CA GLU A 187 11.44 0.98 -8.35
C GLU A 187 12.22 2.05 -7.58
N MET A 188 12.12 2.05 -6.24
CA MET A 188 12.87 2.98 -5.38
C MET A 188 14.38 2.78 -5.51
N MET A 189 14.86 1.53 -5.65
CA MET A 189 16.28 1.26 -5.94
C MET A 189 16.69 1.82 -7.30
N ILE A 190 15.86 1.65 -8.33
CA ILE A 190 16.11 2.20 -9.67
C ILE A 190 16.11 3.73 -9.65
N CYS A 191 15.21 4.36 -8.90
CA CYS A 191 15.19 5.80 -8.69
C CYS A 191 16.52 6.30 -8.11
N GLU A 192 17.02 5.63 -7.06
CA GLU A 192 18.29 5.94 -6.42
C GLU A 192 19.48 5.81 -7.39
N MET A 193 19.51 4.73 -8.17
CA MET A 193 20.55 4.48 -9.19
C MET A 193 20.56 5.52 -10.32
N ASN A 194 19.41 6.14 -10.61
CA ASN A 194 19.25 7.12 -11.68
C ASN A 194 19.07 8.55 -11.15
N HIS A 195 19.52 8.83 -9.92
CA HIS A 195 19.54 10.16 -9.33
C HIS A 195 18.19 10.89 -9.25
N VAL A 196 17.11 10.12 -9.15
CA VAL A 196 15.78 10.62 -8.79
C VAL A 196 15.79 10.92 -7.28
N ARG A 197 15.43 12.14 -6.90
CA ARG A 197 15.35 12.55 -5.50
C ARG A 197 14.15 11.91 -4.83
N ILE A 198 14.43 10.99 -3.92
CA ILE A 198 13.46 10.47 -2.95
C ILE A 198 13.53 11.35 -1.69
N HIS A 199 12.38 11.72 -1.12
CA HIS A 199 12.31 12.52 0.10
C HIS A 199 12.88 11.75 1.31
N ASP A 200 13.52 12.46 2.25
CA ASP A 200 14.26 11.82 3.35
C ASP A 200 13.35 10.99 4.29
N ASP A 201 12.14 11.49 4.57
CA ASP A 201 11.13 10.73 5.34
C ASP A 201 10.76 9.39 4.67
N PHE A 202 10.73 9.34 3.34
CA PHE A 202 10.49 8.10 2.59
C PHE A 202 11.71 7.18 2.68
N LYS A 203 12.92 7.73 2.53
CA LYS A 203 14.16 6.95 2.65
C LYS A 203 14.30 6.28 4.01
N ALA A 204 13.98 6.99 5.09
CA ALA A 204 14.03 6.45 6.44
C ALA A 204 13.14 5.20 6.60
N ILE A 205 11.94 5.22 6.01
CA ILE A 205 11.04 4.06 6.00
C ILE A 205 11.61 2.92 5.14
N LEU A 206 12.19 3.23 3.98
CA LEU A 206 12.77 2.22 3.08
C LEU A 206 14.01 1.52 3.66
N GLU A 207 14.89 2.26 4.35
CA GLU A 207 16.12 1.71 4.94
C GLU A 207 15.83 0.68 6.04
N GLU A 208 14.82 0.91 6.88
CA GLU A 208 14.41 -0.01 7.95
C GLU A 208 13.71 -1.28 7.42
N ASN A 209 13.06 -1.21 6.26
CA ASN A 209 12.42 -2.37 5.62
C ASN A 209 13.41 -3.26 4.84
N ARG A 210 14.67 -2.81 4.66
CA ARG A 210 15.75 -3.58 4.01
C ARG A 210 16.54 -4.46 4.99
N SER A 211 16.36 -4.29 6.30
CA SER A 211 17.06 -5.02 7.39
C SER A 211 16.24 -6.16 7.98
#